data_AF-A0A821PPF2-F1
#
_entry.id   AF-A0A821PPF2-F1
#
_cell.length_a   1.000
_cell.length_b   1.000
_cell.length_c   1.000
_cell.angle_alpha   90.00
_cell.angle_beta   90.00
_cell.angle_gamma   90.00
#
_symmetry.space_group_name_H-M   'P 1'
#
loop_
_entity.id
_entity.type
_entity.pdbx_description
1 polymer ?
#
loop_
_entity_poly.entity_id
_entity_poly.type
_entity_poly.pdbx_seq_one_letter_code
_entity_poly.pdbx_strand_id
1 'polypeptide(L)'
;MSLMDERPFEHEFFLRIAQSFPFMEKLTVVNEKPQNNKLCSESKNDNQGLSIIKYPHLTDLILYEVHDDYIEQFLVDTKMCLSNNMDLSIQYEPLRRVTHNFTRYATRFNCAKLNSLYLNGKGRVRKHVKAYFPHTEIL
;
A
#
# COMPACT_ATOMS: atom_id res chain seq x y z
N MET A 1 4.88 -19.84 -1.11
CA MET A 1 5.85 -19.72 -0.01
C MET A 1 5.39 -18.58 0.88
N SER A 2 5.43 -18.76 2.21
CA SER A 2 5.05 -17.72 3.18
C SER A 2 6.22 -17.45 4.12
N LEU A 3 6.50 -16.18 4.41
CA LEU A 3 7.48 -15.76 5.41
C LEU A 3 6.73 -15.13 6.57
N MET A 4 7.04 -15.55 7.81
CA MET A 4 6.44 -15.01 9.02
C MET A 4 7.55 -14.44 9.91
N ASP A 5 7.31 -13.27 10.48
CA ASP A 5 8.16 -12.67 11.49
C ASP A 5 7.25 -11.98 12.52
N GLU A 6 7.64 -12.02 13.78
CA GLU A 6 6.96 -11.26 14.82
C GLU A 6 7.41 -9.80 14.85
N ARG A 7 8.46 -9.43 14.11
CA ARG A 7 8.94 -8.05 14.03
C ARG A 7 8.16 -7.25 12.98
N PRO A 8 8.04 -5.92 13.16
CA PRO A 8 7.54 -5.05 12.11
C PRO A 8 8.36 -5.17 10.83
N PHE A 9 7.70 -5.13 9.67
CA PHE A 9 8.40 -5.14 8.38
C PHE A 9 8.81 -3.72 8.00
N GLU A 10 10.07 -3.36 8.19
CA GLU A 10 10.57 -2.04 7.83
C GLU A 10 10.74 -1.88 6.31
N HIS A 11 11.01 -0.66 5.81
CA HIS A 11 11.19 -0.40 4.37
C HIS A 11 12.20 -1.33 3.69
N GLU A 12 13.32 -1.57 4.36
CA GLU A 12 14.40 -2.44 3.87
C GLU A 12 13.96 -3.89 3.68
N PHE A 13 12.98 -4.36 4.45
CA PHE A 13 12.39 -5.68 4.25
C PHE A 13 11.75 -5.77 2.87
N PHE A 14 10.89 -4.80 2.53
CA PHE A 14 10.25 -4.76 1.22
C PHE A 14 11.27 -4.55 0.08
N LEU A 15 12.34 -3.79 0.31
CA LEU A 15 13.42 -3.66 -0.68
C LEU A 15 14.06 -5.01 -0.98
N ARG A 16 14.36 -5.81 0.06
CA ARG A 16 14.94 -7.16 -0.10
C ARG A 16 13.98 -8.11 -0.80
N ILE A 17 12.68 -8.03 -0.51
CA ILE A 17 11.65 -8.81 -1.21
C ILE A 17 11.64 -8.46 -2.70
N ALA A 18 11.60 -7.18 -3.06
CA ALA A 18 11.63 -6.75 -4.46
C ALA A 18 12.88 -7.22 -5.22
N GLN A 19 14.05 -7.20 -4.57
CA GLN A 19 15.32 -7.64 -5.15
C GLN A 19 15.41 -9.17 -5.29
N SER A 20 14.87 -9.90 -4.31
CA SER A 20 14.93 -11.37 -4.29
C SER A 20 13.88 -12.00 -5.20
N PHE A 21 12.75 -11.31 -5.41
CA PHE A 21 11.62 -11.77 -6.21
C PHE A 21 11.21 -10.72 -7.26
N PRO A 22 12.08 -10.42 -8.24
CA PRO A 22 11.83 -9.35 -9.20
C PRO A 22 10.59 -9.60 -10.08
N PHE A 23 10.20 -10.86 -10.27
CA PHE A 23 9.02 -11.28 -11.06
C PHE A 23 7.81 -11.65 -10.19
N MET A 24 7.75 -11.15 -8.94
CA MET A 24 6.63 -11.45 -8.05
C MET A 24 5.34 -10.81 -8.56
N GLU A 25 4.34 -11.64 -8.86
CA GLU A 25 3.01 -11.21 -9.31
C GLU A 25 2.04 -10.94 -8.15
N LYS A 26 2.24 -11.62 -7.01
CA LYS A 26 1.35 -11.52 -5.86
C LYS A 26 2.11 -11.35 -4.55
N LEU A 27 1.72 -10.34 -3.78
CA LEU A 27 2.24 -10.08 -2.44
C LEU A 27 1.07 -10.00 -1.44
N THR A 28 1.18 -10.77 -0.36
CA THR A 28 0.25 -10.69 0.77
C THR A 28 1.03 -10.28 2.01
N VAL A 29 0.58 -9.22 2.67
CA VAL A 29 1.16 -8.69 3.89
C VAL A 29 0.14 -8.82 5.01
N VAL A 30 0.57 -9.43 6.11
CA VAL A 30 -0.19 -9.59 7.35
C VAL A 30 0.74 -9.24 8.51
N ASN A 31 0.55 -8.07 9.10
CA ASN A 31 1.36 -7.59 10.22
C ASN A 31 0.68 -6.40 10.89
N GLU A 32 0.10 -6.60 12.07
CA GLU A 32 -0.58 -5.54 12.82
C GLU A 32 0.38 -4.63 13.59
N LYS A 33 1.68 -4.99 13.66
CA LYS A 33 2.64 -4.20 14.43
C LYS A 33 3.06 -2.95 13.65
N PRO A 34 3.08 -1.76 14.29
CA PRO A 34 3.54 -0.54 13.66
C PRO A 34 5.03 -0.65 13.28
N GLN A 35 5.41 0.04 12.20
CA GLN A 35 6.81 0.19 11.83
C GLN A 35 7.52 1.05 12.88
N ASN A 36 8.75 0.67 13.25
CA ASN A 36 9.55 1.46 14.18
C ASN A 36 10.18 2.65 13.47
N ASN A 37 10.60 2.47 12.21
CA ASN A 37 11.34 3.46 11.44
C ASN A 37 10.43 4.08 10.37
N LYS A 38 9.37 4.78 10.80
CA LYS A 38 8.37 5.35 9.89
C LYS A 38 8.99 6.38 8.97
N LEU A 39 8.97 6.09 7.67
CA LEU A 39 9.46 7.00 6.64
C LEU A 39 8.52 8.18 6.34
N CYS A 40 7.38 8.28 7.04
CA CYS A 40 6.33 9.29 6.80
C CYS A 40 6.29 10.43 7.82
N SER A 41 7.23 10.50 8.78
CA SER A 41 7.35 11.71 9.60
C SER A 41 7.77 12.89 8.73
N GLU A 42 7.01 13.98 8.81
CA GLU A 42 7.12 15.23 8.05
C GLU A 42 8.45 16.01 8.26
N SER A 43 9.53 15.36 8.71
CA SER A 43 10.86 15.96 8.75
C SER A 43 11.42 16.05 7.33
N LYS A 44 11.29 17.24 6.75
CA LYS A 44 11.67 17.61 5.39
C LYS A 44 13.15 17.38 5.00
N ASN A 45 13.99 16.75 5.82
CA ASN A 45 15.43 16.71 5.60
C ASN A 45 16.08 15.33 5.47
N ASP A 46 15.43 14.21 5.87
CA ASP A 46 16.16 12.92 5.97
C ASP A 46 15.74 11.85 4.95
N ASN A 47 14.67 12.06 4.17
CA ASN A 47 14.23 11.09 3.15
C ASN A 47 15.06 11.14 1.84
N GLN A 48 16.14 11.91 1.78
CA GLN A 48 16.92 12.15 0.56
C GLN A 48 17.75 10.93 0.09
N GLY A 49 17.86 9.87 0.89
CA GLY A 49 18.73 8.72 0.60
C GLY A 49 18.05 7.37 0.35
N LEU A 50 16.73 7.25 0.49
CA LEU A 50 16.07 5.95 0.41
C LEU A 50 15.65 5.60 -1.02
N SER A 51 16.02 4.40 -1.44
CA SER A 51 15.68 3.87 -2.75
C SER A 51 14.18 3.63 -2.87
N ILE A 52 13.59 4.17 -3.93
CA ILE A 52 12.21 3.86 -4.33
C ILE A 52 12.14 2.37 -4.65
N ILE A 53 11.23 1.66 -3.99
CA ILE A 53 11.01 0.23 -4.24
C ILE A 53 10.10 0.09 -5.45
N LYS A 54 10.47 -0.78 -6.40
CA LYS A 54 9.69 -1.07 -7.60
C LYS A 54 9.28 -2.53 -7.60
N TYR A 55 8.00 -2.77 -7.87
CA TYR A 55 7.45 -4.10 -8.09
C TYR A 55 6.86 -4.16 -9.50
N PRO A 56 7.70 -4.33 -10.54
CA PRO A 56 7.27 -4.15 -11.94
C PRO A 56 6.24 -5.18 -12.40
N HIS A 57 6.26 -6.38 -11.81
CA HIS A 57 5.38 -7.50 -12.18
C HIS A 57 4.23 -7.75 -11.19
N LEU A 58 4.18 -7.00 -10.09
CA LEU A 58 3.15 -7.21 -9.07
C LEU A 58 1.79 -6.80 -9.63
N THR A 59 0.86 -7.73 -9.71
CA THR A 59 -0.52 -7.50 -10.15
C THR A 59 -1.50 -7.59 -8.98
N ASP A 60 -1.18 -8.34 -7.94
CA ASP A 60 -2.05 -8.55 -6.78
C ASP A 60 -1.36 -8.14 -5.47
N LEU A 61 -1.89 -7.11 -4.81
CA LEU A 61 -1.49 -6.72 -3.46
C LEU A 61 -2.61 -6.95 -2.46
N ILE A 62 -2.36 -7.79 -1.46
CA ILE A 62 -3.30 -8.09 -0.37
C ILE A 62 -2.73 -7.55 0.94
N LEU A 63 -3.41 -6.57 1.50
CA LEU A 63 -3.11 -5.96 2.79
C LEU A 63 -4.20 -6.37 3.78
N TYR A 64 -3.94 -7.41 4.56
CA TYR A 64 -4.90 -8.03 5.47
C TYR A 64 -4.40 -7.95 6.90
N GLU A 65 -5.19 -7.42 7.84
CA GLU A 65 -4.78 -7.24 9.24
C GLU A 65 -3.39 -6.57 9.32
N VAL A 66 -3.25 -5.43 8.64
CA VAL A 66 -2.02 -4.65 8.61
C VAL A 66 -2.17 -3.36 9.39
N HIS A 67 -1.08 -2.91 10.02
CA HIS A 67 -0.98 -1.55 10.55
C HIS A 67 -1.04 -0.49 9.43
N ASP A 68 -1.51 0.72 9.76
CA ASP A 68 -1.66 1.82 8.80
C ASP A 68 -0.34 2.21 8.11
N ASP A 69 0.80 2.01 8.78
CA ASP A 69 2.13 2.35 8.24
C ASP A 69 2.45 1.58 6.94
N TYR A 70 2.04 0.31 6.84
CA TYR A 70 2.25 -0.48 5.64
C TYR A 70 1.42 0.05 4.47
N ILE A 71 0.17 0.41 4.75
CA ILE A 71 -0.74 0.99 3.77
C ILE A 71 -0.17 2.32 3.27
N GLU A 72 0.34 3.17 4.17
CA GLU A 72 1.03 4.40 3.77
C GLU A 72 2.25 4.12 2.90
N GLN A 73 3.07 3.12 3.24
CA GLN A 73 4.25 2.78 2.45
C GLN A 73 3.90 2.36 1.02
N PHE A 74 2.84 1.57 0.82
CA PHE A 74 2.43 1.13 -0.51
C PHE A 74 1.66 2.22 -1.29
N LEU A 75 0.80 2.99 -0.63
CA LEU A 75 -0.07 3.94 -1.32
C LEU A 75 0.53 5.33 -1.48
N VAL A 76 1.51 5.74 -0.68
CA VAL A 76 2.17 7.05 -0.85
C VAL A 76 3.26 6.95 -1.91
N ASP A 77 3.13 7.73 -2.97
CA ASP A 77 3.96 7.67 -4.19
C ASP A 77 5.46 7.95 -3.97
N THR A 78 5.84 8.55 -2.85
CA THR A 78 7.24 8.85 -2.56
C THR A 78 8.08 7.62 -2.18
N LYS A 79 7.46 6.47 -1.90
CA LYS A 79 8.14 5.30 -1.32
C LYS A 79 8.11 4.06 -2.19
N MET A 80 7.02 3.89 -2.95
CA MET A 80 6.82 2.73 -3.81
C MET A 80 6.25 3.13 -5.17
N CYS A 81 6.79 2.54 -6.22
CA CYS A 81 6.21 2.60 -7.55
C CYS A 81 5.49 1.28 -7.83
N LEU A 82 4.16 1.32 -7.69
CA LEU A 82 3.30 0.21 -8.10
C LEU A 82 3.19 0.19 -9.63
N SER A 83 3.07 -1.03 -10.16
CA SER A 83 2.74 -1.28 -11.56
C SER A 83 1.36 -0.68 -11.91
N ASN A 84 1.14 -0.47 -13.20
CA ASN A 84 -0.20 -0.16 -13.68
C ASN A 84 -1.05 -1.43 -13.68
N ASN A 85 -2.35 -1.26 -13.47
CA ASN A 85 -3.35 -2.32 -13.45
C ASN A 85 -3.21 -3.31 -12.28
N MET A 86 -2.88 -2.80 -11.10
CA MET A 86 -2.77 -3.61 -9.89
C MET A 86 -4.13 -3.75 -9.21
N ASP A 87 -4.45 -4.95 -8.73
CA ASP A 87 -5.58 -5.24 -7.87
C ASP A 87 -5.15 -5.12 -6.40
N LEU A 88 -5.91 -4.34 -5.62
CA LEU A 88 -5.67 -4.12 -4.20
C LEU A 88 -6.80 -4.72 -3.37
N SER A 89 -6.48 -5.64 -2.47
CA SER A 89 -7.41 -6.12 -1.44
C SER A 89 -7.02 -5.56 -0.08
N ILE A 90 -7.92 -4.81 0.55
CA ILE A 90 -7.64 -4.12 1.82
C ILE A 90 -8.90 -3.93 2.66
N GLN A 91 -8.74 -3.78 3.97
CA GLN A 91 -9.83 -3.40 4.86
C GLN A 91 -10.25 -1.94 4.67
N TYR A 92 -11.56 -1.67 4.66
CA TYR A 92 -12.09 -0.32 4.41
C TYR A 92 -11.65 0.72 5.46
N GLU A 93 -11.72 0.38 6.75
CA GLU A 93 -11.44 1.37 7.82
C GLU A 93 -9.97 1.83 7.84
N PRO A 94 -8.96 0.94 7.76
CA PRO A 94 -7.56 1.35 7.58
C PRO A 94 -7.33 2.19 6.33
N LEU A 95 -7.89 1.80 5.17
CA LEU A 95 -7.77 2.58 3.94
C LEU A 95 -8.38 3.98 4.10
N ARG A 96 -9.56 4.08 4.73
CA ARG A 96 -10.23 5.35 5.01
C ARG A 96 -9.37 6.24 5.90
N ARG A 97 -8.71 5.70 6.93
CA ARG A 97 -7.80 6.47 7.80
C ARG A 97 -6.61 7.01 7.02
N VAL A 98 -5.87 6.15 6.31
CA VAL A 98 -4.65 6.54 5.58
C VAL A 98 -4.93 7.55 4.46
N THR A 99 -6.07 7.42 3.79
CA THR A 99 -6.48 8.36 2.74
C THR A 99 -7.13 9.64 3.28
N HIS A 100 -7.19 9.83 4.60
CA HIS A 100 -7.92 10.93 5.26
C HIS A 100 -9.36 11.07 4.75
N ASN A 101 -10.15 10.01 4.89
CA ASN A 101 -11.51 9.92 4.32
C ASN A 101 -11.53 10.15 2.81
N PHE A 102 -10.55 9.58 2.08
CA PHE A 102 -10.46 9.71 0.62
C PHE A 102 -10.31 11.17 0.14
N THR A 103 -9.45 11.93 0.82
CA THR A 103 -9.12 13.32 0.46
C THR A 103 -7.62 13.60 0.34
N ARG A 104 -6.76 12.69 0.83
CA ARG A 104 -5.30 12.86 0.84
C ARG A 104 -4.73 12.85 -0.58
N TYR A 105 -4.03 13.91 -0.99
CA TYR A 105 -3.48 14.01 -2.35
C TYR A 105 -2.29 13.05 -2.58
N ALA A 106 -1.42 12.88 -1.58
CA ALA A 106 -0.17 12.12 -1.69
C ALA A 106 -0.38 10.62 -2.04
N THR A 107 -1.52 10.05 -1.69
CA THR A 107 -1.87 8.67 -2.02
C THR A 107 -2.59 8.53 -3.36
N ARG A 108 -3.09 9.64 -3.93
CA ARG A 108 -3.98 9.63 -5.11
C ARG A 108 -3.27 9.10 -6.36
N PHE A 109 -1.97 9.37 -6.53
CA PHE A 109 -1.23 8.97 -7.72
C PHE A 109 -1.11 7.44 -7.83
N ASN A 110 -0.68 6.75 -6.77
CA ASN A 110 -0.64 5.29 -6.76
C ASN A 110 -2.04 4.67 -6.78
N CYS A 111 -3.01 5.28 -6.09
CA CYS A 111 -4.41 4.84 -6.16
C CYS A 111 -5.00 4.92 -7.57
N ALA A 112 -4.56 5.86 -8.42
CA ALA A 112 -5.01 5.97 -9.81
C ALA A 112 -4.49 4.85 -10.72
N LYS A 113 -3.47 4.09 -10.29
CA LYS A 113 -2.91 2.95 -11.03
C LYS A 113 -3.66 1.64 -10.75
N LEU A 114 -4.58 1.63 -9.79
CA LEU A 114 -5.33 0.45 -9.40
C LEU A 114 -6.37 0.08 -10.46
N ASN A 115 -6.35 -1.18 -10.89
CA ASN A 115 -7.37 -1.79 -11.75
C ASN A 115 -8.61 -2.14 -10.92
N SER A 116 -8.43 -2.91 -9.85
CA SER A 116 -9.52 -3.27 -8.94
C SER A 116 -9.21 -2.93 -7.48
N LEU A 117 -10.23 -2.65 -6.71
CA LEU A 117 -10.17 -2.41 -5.27
C LEU A 117 -11.21 -3.29 -4.57
N TYR A 118 -10.74 -4.31 -3.88
CA TYR A 118 -11.54 -5.20 -3.05
C TYR A 118 -11.55 -4.69 -1.61
N LEU A 119 -12.72 -4.29 -1.12
CA LEU A 119 -12.88 -3.71 0.21
C LEU A 119 -13.45 -4.73 1.19
N ASN A 120 -12.58 -5.25 2.05
CA ASN A 120 -13.01 -6.15 3.13
C ASN A 120 -13.66 -5.34 4.27
N GLY A 121 -14.92 -5.63 4.60
CA GLY A 121 -15.64 -5.03 5.72
C GLY A 121 -17.08 -4.59 5.39
N LYS A 122 -17.90 -4.32 6.42
CA LYS A 122 -19.36 -4.06 6.31
C LYS A 122 -19.76 -2.67 5.74
N GLY A 123 -18.93 -2.03 4.93
CA GLY A 123 -19.21 -0.72 4.38
C GLY A 123 -19.79 -0.82 2.97
N ARG A 124 -21.08 -0.47 2.77
CA ARG A 124 -21.59 -0.18 1.42
C ARG A 124 -20.62 0.79 0.74
N VAL A 125 -20.14 0.46 -0.46
CA VAL A 125 -19.25 1.34 -1.24
C VAL A 125 -19.90 2.72 -1.33
N ARG A 126 -19.29 3.71 -0.66
CA ARG A 126 -19.83 5.06 -0.58
C ARG A 126 -19.39 5.85 -1.81
N LYS A 127 -20.23 6.77 -2.29
CA LYS A 127 -19.97 7.60 -3.50
C LYS A 127 -18.58 8.25 -3.51
N HIS A 128 -18.07 8.62 -2.33
CA HIS A 128 -16.74 9.23 -2.18
C HIS A 128 -15.58 8.29 -2.51
N VAL A 129 -15.73 6.97 -2.33
CA VAL A 129 -14.70 6.00 -2.71
C VAL A 129 -14.56 6.03 -4.25
N LYS A 130 -15.67 5.96 -4.98
CA LYS A 130 -15.64 5.99 -6.44
C LYS A 130 -15.08 7.30 -7.01
N ALA A 131 -15.35 8.44 -6.36
CA ALA A 131 -14.76 9.72 -6.76
C ALA A 131 -13.23 9.76 -6.57
N TYR A 132 -12.72 9.04 -5.57
CA TYR A 132 -11.29 8.96 -5.27
C TYR A 132 -10.55 7.91 -6.11
N PHE A 133 -11.25 6.85 -6.52
CA PHE A 133 -10.77 5.79 -7.41
C PHE A 133 -11.58 5.77 -8.73
N PRO A 134 -11.44 6.79 -9.59
CA PRO A 134 -12.35 6.98 -10.73
C PRO A 134 -12.25 5.88 -11.78
N HIS A 135 -11.05 5.31 -11.98
CA HIS A 135 -10.78 4.31 -13.01
C HIS A 135 -10.72 2.87 -12.46
N THR A 136 -10.94 2.70 -11.17
CA THR A 136 -10.81 1.40 -10.49
C THR A 136 -12.18 0.73 -10.38
N GLU A 137 -12.24 -0.55 -10.69
CA GLU A 137 -13.38 -1.42 -10.40
C GLU A 137 -13.44 -1.64 -8.88
N ILE A 138 -14.59 -1.36 -8.25
CA ILE A 138 -14.74 -1.53 -6.80
C ILE A 138 -15.62 -2.75 -6.57
N LEU A 139 -15.06 -3.75 -5.88
CA LEU A 139 -15.63 -5.08 -5.68
C LEU A 139 -15.91 -5.34 -4.19
#